data_AF-A0A2N5ZI20-F1
#
_entry.id   AF-A0A2N5ZI20-F1
#
_cell.length_a   1.000
_cell.length_b   1.000
_cell.length_c   1.000
_cell.angle_alpha   90.00
_cell.angle_beta   90.00
_cell.angle_gamma   90.00
#
_symmetry.space_group_name_H-M   'P 1'
#
loop_
_entity.id
_entity.type
_entity.pdbx_description
1 polymer ?
#
loop_
_entity_poly.entity_id
_entity_poly.type
_entity_poly.pdbx_seq_one_letter_code
_entity_poly.pdbx_strand_id
1 'polypeptide(L)'
;MSYFIDEDDLDLDIEESFELDLEIDDLDDLDLDDDSPVVKNDQNSNLEVFMEKLPDDVNEFLDDELKNRIQQFIDNDEKMNDVKGEFLGLFNKNMEEFVLLKFPFGKDPVKTTFYRFFYIDKRLLDDEKMSLLNEIEFDKAVFDENEKYPVYYQDEWLEFVGKGKISISAGDDVSEMGSSKKDPGMIKAKYQKELKITKKNLDNMIKMRDDNINLFEQESKKIIANKGYDAIDLSTSVAKINQYVGTINNIGMRARVLKKKQEKLEKEISMIKVDVSEDEANTTEVMSEYNTLREMCKICVGPRGNHFPFLVGEFFTPFLLDRKKVKDILDDYFNLLPGFFYRKFMGIESEKVPYVGLMPCYGNNGFCWDPIDPENKESGRGKMLLPLYSQTKPEELVAQALADYYWNKNKTSAGARWLEEGITGKYYMWHQDIKTQKKKGKDVKCKVIPDLKESFVFHFKQYLLEERIARAKLPKEVRQIFWLNIPFDRKTKEDLAERGFHYKNLWENDQRRGA
;
A
#
# COMPACT_ATOMS: atom_id res chain seq x y z
N MET A 1 15.87 2.39 41.29
CA MET A 1 17.16 1.80 41.70
C MET A 1 17.92 1.50 40.43
N SER A 2 19.06 2.17 40.24
CA SER A 2 19.88 2.10 39.03
C SER A 2 20.61 0.76 38.98
N TYR A 3 20.74 0.17 37.81
CA TYR A 3 21.79 -0.82 37.54
C TYR A 3 22.47 -0.49 36.22
N PHE A 4 23.72 -0.07 36.37
CA PHE A 4 24.80 -0.16 35.39
C PHE A 4 24.99 -1.63 35.00
N ILE A 5 25.22 -1.90 33.71
CA ILE A 5 25.92 -3.11 33.26
C ILE A 5 26.93 -2.65 32.21
N ASP A 6 28.16 -3.06 32.45
CA ASP A 6 29.41 -2.73 31.78
C ASP A 6 29.43 -3.14 30.30
N GLU A 7 30.02 -2.26 29.50
CA GLU A 7 30.60 -2.56 28.18
C GLU A 7 31.95 -3.22 28.43
N ASP A 8 32.09 -4.51 28.08
CA ASP A 8 33.34 -5.15 27.65
C ASP A 8 33.04 -6.63 27.36
N ASP A 9 33.41 -7.05 26.14
CA ASP A 9 33.51 -8.42 25.58
C ASP A 9 32.82 -8.54 24.21
N LEU A 10 33.41 -7.88 23.20
CA LEU A 10 33.18 -8.15 21.78
C LEU A 10 34.53 -8.47 21.13
N ASP A 11 34.90 -9.75 21.16
CA ASP A 11 35.93 -10.33 20.30
C ASP A 11 35.37 -11.61 19.67
N LEU A 12 34.95 -11.51 18.41
CA LEU A 12 34.82 -12.66 17.51
C LEU A 12 35.17 -12.23 16.09
N ASP A 13 36.45 -12.40 15.76
CA ASP A 13 37.00 -12.52 14.41
C ASP A 13 36.28 -13.64 13.65
N ILE A 14 35.70 -13.33 12.49
CA ILE A 14 35.55 -14.27 11.37
C ILE A 14 35.73 -13.49 10.06
N GLU A 15 36.97 -13.46 9.58
CA GLU A 15 37.29 -13.34 8.16
C GLU A 15 36.84 -14.63 7.46
N GLU A 16 36.03 -14.52 6.41
CA GLU A 16 36.08 -15.45 5.26
C GLU A 16 35.29 -14.81 4.10
N SER A 17 36.03 -14.11 3.24
CA SER A 17 35.60 -13.64 1.93
C SER A 17 35.56 -14.83 0.96
N PHE A 18 34.36 -15.15 0.45
CA PHE A 18 34.21 -16.00 -0.73
C PHE A 18 34.10 -15.10 -1.97
N GLU A 19 35.20 -15.00 -2.72
CA GLU A 19 35.19 -14.54 -4.11
C GLU A 19 34.57 -15.63 -4.99
N LEU A 20 33.57 -15.26 -5.77
CA LEU A 20 32.95 -16.10 -6.79
C LEU A 20 33.16 -15.41 -8.13
N ASP A 21 34.23 -15.82 -8.81
CA ASP A 21 34.49 -15.49 -10.21
C ASP A 21 33.41 -16.14 -11.08
N LEU A 22 32.56 -15.32 -11.70
CA LEU A 22 31.71 -15.73 -12.81
C LEU A 22 32.21 -15.03 -14.07
N GLU A 23 32.94 -15.79 -14.88
CA GLU A 23 33.24 -15.49 -16.27
C GLU A 23 31.90 -15.41 -17.04
N ILE A 24 31.62 -14.25 -17.63
CA ILE A 24 30.52 -14.04 -18.57
C ILE A 24 31.16 -13.99 -19.96
N ASP A 25 31.12 -15.12 -20.65
CA ASP A 25 31.41 -15.19 -22.09
C ASP A 25 30.10 -15.41 -22.87
N ASP A 26 29.96 -14.59 -23.92
CA ASP A 26 29.21 -14.80 -25.17
C ASP A 26 27.69 -15.02 -25.12
N LEU A 27 26.93 -13.92 -25.21
CA LEU A 27 25.63 -13.89 -25.87
C LEU A 27 25.47 -12.59 -26.68
N ASP A 28 26.22 -12.50 -27.79
CA ASP A 28 25.90 -11.63 -28.92
C ASP A 28 24.82 -12.29 -29.80
N ASP A 29 24.02 -11.43 -30.44
CA ASP A 29 23.12 -11.69 -31.58
C ASP A 29 21.77 -12.37 -31.31
N LEU A 30 20.81 -11.57 -30.86
CA LEU A 30 19.40 -11.72 -31.29
C LEU A 30 18.81 -10.36 -31.70
N ASP A 31 18.97 -10.04 -32.98
CA ASP A 31 18.19 -9.03 -33.69
C ASP A 31 16.70 -9.41 -33.69
N LEU A 32 15.87 -8.55 -33.07
CA LEU A 32 14.41 -8.55 -33.26
C LEU A 32 13.98 -7.15 -33.70
N ASP A 33 13.94 -6.97 -35.02
CA ASP A 33 13.23 -5.88 -35.68
C ASP A 33 11.72 -6.06 -35.48
N ASP A 34 11.11 -5.22 -34.64
CA ASP A 34 9.65 -4.98 -34.61
C ASP A 34 9.39 -3.47 -34.81
N ASP A 35 9.29 -3.09 -36.08
CA ASP A 35 8.82 -1.79 -36.56
C ASP A 35 7.31 -1.65 -36.30
N SER A 36 6.97 -1.30 -35.06
CA SER A 36 5.67 -0.76 -34.69
C SER A 36 5.86 0.65 -34.12
N PRO A 37 5.13 1.68 -34.57
CA PRO A 37 5.38 3.06 -34.15
C PRO A 37 4.91 3.24 -32.70
N VAL A 38 5.85 3.08 -31.77
CA VAL A 38 5.71 3.57 -30.41
C VAL A 38 5.61 5.08 -30.50
N VAL A 39 4.43 5.63 -30.20
CA VAL A 39 4.29 7.04 -29.85
C VAL A 39 5.06 7.24 -28.55
N LYS A 40 6.36 7.52 -28.67
CA LYS A 40 7.20 7.95 -27.56
C LYS A 40 6.68 9.31 -27.11
N ASN A 41 6.06 9.37 -25.94
CA ASN A 41 5.90 10.63 -25.25
C ASN A 41 7.30 11.11 -24.84
N ASP A 42 7.81 12.13 -25.53
CA ASP A 42 9.06 12.86 -25.24
C ASP A 42 9.00 13.63 -23.90
N GLN A 43 8.73 12.95 -22.78
CA GLN A 43 8.76 13.56 -21.43
C GLN A 43 9.95 13.12 -20.59
N ASN A 44 10.68 12.06 -20.97
CA ASN A 44 11.86 11.59 -20.23
C ASN A 44 13.14 12.41 -20.47
N SER A 45 13.19 13.32 -21.44
CA SER A 45 14.40 14.09 -21.76
C SER A 45 14.60 15.37 -20.93
N ASN A 46 13.84 15.58 -19.84
CA ASN A 46 13.81 16.87 -19.15
C ASN A 46 14.15 16.86 -17.66
N LEU A 47 14.34 15.72 -16.97
CA LEU A 47 14.49 15.74 -15.50
C LEU A 47 15.80 16.37 -15.01
N GLU A 48 16.93 16.05 -15.66
CA GLU A 48 18.24 16.68 -15.37
C GLU A 48 18.17 18.20 -15.51
N VAL A 49 17.66 18.67 -16.67
CA VAL A 49 17.48 20.10 -16.96
C VAL A 49 16.50 20.76 -15.97
N PHE A 50 15.54 19.98 -15.46
CA PHE A 50 14.52 20.46 -14.53
C PHE A 50 15.05 20.58 -13.10
N MET A 51 15.75 19.56 -12.61
CA MET A 51 16.35 19.52 -11.27
C MET A 51 17.53 20.49 -11.13
N GLU A 52 18.24 20.77 -12.24
CA GLU A 52 19.29 21.81 -12.28
C GLU A 52 18.73 23.24 -12.22
N LYS A 53 17.54 23.49 -12.80
CA LYS A 53 16.88 24.82 -12.82
C LYS A 53 15.89 25.05 -11.67
N LEU A 54 15.44 23.97 -11.03
CA LEU A 54 14.47 24.00 -9.94
C LEU A 54 14.81 25.00 -8.82
N PRO A 55 16.07 25.09 -8.33
CA PRO A 55 16.39 25.97 -7.21
C PRO A 55 16.18 27.45 -7.51
N ASP A 56 16.38 27.88 -8.77
CA ASP A 56 16.20 29.27 -9.18
C ASP A 56 14.70 29.63 -9.28
N ASP A 57 13.87 28.70 -9.74
CA ASP A 57 12.42 28.88 -9.91
C ASP A 57 11.62 28.64 -8.61
N VAL A 58 12.12 27.80 -7.68
CA VAL A 58 11.48 27.56 -6.37
C VAL A 58 11.47 28.82 -5.52
N ASN A 59 12.52 29.63 -5.62
CA ASN A 59 12.62 30.92 -4.95
C ASN A 59 11.55 31.93 -5.38
N GLU A 60 10.83 31.75 -6.49
CA GLU A 60 9.74 32.67 -6.84
C GLU A 60 8.47 32.46 -6.00
N PHE A 61 8.22 31.25 -5.48
CA PHE A 61 6.94 30.93 -4.83
C PHE A 61 6.99 30.57 -3.35
N LEU A 62 8.18 30.34 -2.78
CA LEU A 62 8.30 30.20 -1.33
C LEU A 62 7.92 31.53 -0.64
N ASP A 63 7.48 31.46 0.62
CA ASP A 63 7.38 32.65 1.47
C ASP A 63 8.78 33.24 1.72
N ASP A 64 8.89 34.57 1.81
CA ASP A 64 10.16 35.27 2.05
C ASP A 64 10.80 34.83 3.37
N GLU A 65 9.97 34.46 4.36
CA GLU A 65 10.43 33.89 5.63
C GLU A 65 11.21 32.57 5.41
N LEU A 66 10.68 31.66 4.59
CA LEU A 66 11.32 30.38 4.30
C LEU A 66 12.56 30.53 3.42
N LYS A 67 12.52 31.42 2.41
CA LYS A 67 13.69 31.70 1.55
C LYS A 67 14.86 32.23 2.35
N ASN A 68 14.62 33.25 3.17
CA ASN A 68 15.66 33.85 4.00
C ASN A 68 16.27 32.82 4.95
N ARG A 69 15.45 31.92 5.48
CA ARG A 69 15.91 30.88 6.39
C ARG A 69 16.74 29.79 5.71
N ILE A 70 16.34 29.36 4.50
CA ILE A 70 17.12 28.45 3.65
C ILE A 70 18.48 29.07 3.34
N GLN A 71 18.49 30.34 2.94
CA GLN A 71 19.74 31.04 2.62
C GLN A 71 20.68 31.13 3.83
N GLN A 72 20.15 31.50 5.01
CA GLN A 72 20.91 31.51 6.26
C GLN A 72 21.47 30.13 6.62
N PHE A 73 20.67 29.08 6.46
CA PHE A 73 21.11 27.71 6.72
C PHE A 73 22.33 27.34 5.88
N ILE A 74 22.28 27.66 4.57
CA ILE A 74 23.35 27.34 3.63
C ILE A 74 24.58 28.23 3.86
N ASP A 75 24.39 29.54 4.08
CA ASP A 75 25.49 30.48 4.26
C ASP A 75 26.24 30.28 5.59
N ASN A 76 25.54 29.84 6.63
CA ASN A 76 26.11 29.61 7.96
C ASN A 76 26.65 28.19 8.17
N ASP A 77 26.48 27.29 7.20
CA ASP A 77 26.81 25.85 7.31
C ASP A 77 26.22 25.24 8.60
N GLU A 78 24.96 25.56 8.87
CA GLU A 78 24.26 25.12 10.09
C GLU A 78 24.05 23.60 10.06
N LYS A 79 24.14 22.96 11.23
CA LYS A 79 23.82 21.53 11.32
C LYS A 79 22.32 21.31 11.27
N MET A 80 21.88 20.41 10.40
CA MET A 80 20.46 20.18 10.16
C MET A 80 19.68 19.77 11.42
N ASN A 81 20.31 19.02 12.32
CA ASN A 81 19.70 18.58 13.57
C ASN A 81 19.28 19.73 14.50
N ASP A 82 19.95 20.88 14.41
CA ASP A 82 19.72 22.03 15.29
C ASP A 82 18.53 22.89 14.81
N VAL A 83 18.23 22.81 13.51
CA VAL A 83 17.31 23.74 12.83
C VAL A 83 16.01 23.06 12.34
N LYS A 84 15.96 21.73 12.37
CA LYS A 84 14.85 20.93 11.84
C LYS A 84 13.46 21.33 12.34
N GLY A 85 13.34 21.75 13.60
CA GLY A 85 12.05 22.13 14.20
C GLY A 85 11.48 23.42 13.63
N GLU A 86 12.34 24.41 13.41
CA GLU A 86 12.00 25.69 12.80
C GLU A 86 11.59 25.50 11.34
N PHE A 87 12.42 24.78 10.58
CA PHE A 87 12.14 24.44 9.18
C PHE A 87 10.83 23.67 9.02
N LEU A 88 10.54 22.72 9.91
CA LEU A 88 9.28 21.99 9.88
C LEU A 88 8.08 22.92 10.09
N GLY A 89 8.18 23.92 10.97
CA GLY A 89 7.14 24.94 11.17
C GLY A 89 6.88 25.77 9.91
N LEU A 90 7.95 26.36 9.35
CA LEU A 90 7.90 27.18 8.14
C LEU A 90 7.38 26.40 6.93
N PHE A 91 7.84 25.16 6.77
CA PHE A 91 7.40 24.26 5.73
C PHE A 91 5.90 23.98 5.81
N ASN A 92 5.39 23.64 7.00
CA ASN A 92 3.97 23.34 7.16
C ASN A 92 3.09 24.56 6.85
N LYS A 93 3.50 25.77 7.25
CA LYS A 93 2.80 27.02 6.89
C LYS A 93 2.71 27.20 5.38
N ASN A 94 3.84 27.04 4.67
CA ASN A 94 3.88 27.16 3.21
C ASN A 94 3.04 26.08 2.50
N MET A 95 3.05 24.85 3.02
CA MET A 95 2.21 23.76 2.50
C MET A 95 0.72 24.05 2.67
N GLU A 96 0.30 24.54 3.85
CA GLU A 96 -1.10 24.87 4.10
C GLU A 96 -1.58 25.97 3.14
N GLU A 97 -0.80 27.04 2.96
CA GLU A 97 -1.10 28.08 1.97
C GLU A 97 -1.18 27.52 0.54
N PHE A 98 -0.25 26.63 0.17
CA PHE A 98 -0.25 26.02 -1.15
C PHE A 98 -1.49 25.12 -1.41
N VAL A 99 -1.88 24.30 -0.42
CA VAL A 99 -3.08 23.47 -0.51
C VAL A 99 -4.35 24.35 -0.59
N LEU A 100 -4.37 25.49 0.11
CA LEU A 100 -5.51 26.42 0.12
C LEU A 100 -5.65 27.26 -1.17
N LEU A 101 -4.56 27.56 -1.88
CA LEU A 101 -4.54 28.46 -3.06
C LEU A 101 -5.03 27.82 -4.38
N LYS A 102 -5.74 26.69 -4.31
CA LYS A 102 -6.39 25.93 -5.42
C LYS A 102 -5.45 25.08 -6.29
N PHE A 103 -5.01 23.94 -5.75
CA PHE A 103 -4.75 22.69 -6.49
C PHE A 103 -4.23 22.80 -7.94
N PRO A 104 -3.11 23.47 -8.25
CA PRO A 104 -2.53 23.41 -9.58
C PRO A 104 -1.53 22.25 -9.69
N PHE A 105 -1.75 21.12 -8.99
CA PHE A 105 -0.89 19.95 -9.10
C PHE A 105 -0.78 19.57 -10.58
N GLY A 106 0.44 19.63 -11.14
CA GLY A 106 0.71 19.38 -12.56
C GLY A 106 0.46 20.52 -13.55
N LYS A 107 0.08 21.74 -13.13
CA LYS A 107 0.11 22.94 -14.01
C LYS A 107 1.46 23.64 -13.98
N ASP A 108 2.12 23.58 -12.83
CA ASP A 108 3.44 24.14 -12.59
C ASP A 108 4.37 22.98 -12.23
N PRO A 109 5.21 22.53 -13.18
CA PRO A 109 6.14 21.44 -12.94
C PRO A 109 7.11 21.73 -11.78
N VAL A 110 7.44 23.00 -11.52
CA VAL A 110 8.47 23.38 -10.52
C VAL A 110 7.89 23.15 -9.14
N LYS A 111 6.69 23.70 -8.91
CA LYS A 111 5.93 23.47 -7.69
C LYS A 111 5.65 21.99 -7.48
N THR A 112 5.24 21.28 -8.53
CA THR A 112 4.93 19.85 -8.44
C THR A 112 6.16 19.06 -7.98
N THR A 113 7.35 19.35 -8.51
CA THR A 113 8.61 18.70 -8.13
C THR A 113 9.01 19.04 -6.70
N PHE A 114 8.94 20.32 -6.32
CA PHE A 114 9.19 20.75 -4.95
C PHE A 114 8.27 20.01 -3.97
N TYR A 115 6.96 19.93 -4.22
CA TYR A 115 6.04 19.25 -3.31
C TYR A 115 6.13 17.72 -3.34
N ARG A 116 6.58 17.14 -4.46
CA ARG A 116 6.73 15.70 -4.60
C ARG A 116 7.98 15.17 -3.92
N PHE A 117 9.08 15.92 -3.97
CA PHE A 117 10.39 15.48 -3.46
C PHE A 117 10.88 16.29 -2.27
N PHE A 118 10.29 17.43 -1.98
CA PHE A 118 10.76 18.40 -0.99
C PHE A 118 12.21 18.86 -1.24
N TYR A 119 12.59 18.92 -2.52
CA TYR A 119 13.91 19.35 -2.97
C TYR A 119 13.95 20.87 -3.18
N ILE A 120 14.90 21.55 -2.54
CA ILE A 120 14.99 23.03 -2.51
C ILE A 120 16.28 23.60 -3.09
N ASP A 121 17.40 22.89 -3.00
CA ASP A 121 18.70 23.41 -3.44
C ASP A 121 19.65 22.25 -3.76
N LYS A 122 20.36 22.37 -4.88
CA LYS A 122 21.34 21.37 -5.33
C LYS A 122 22.52 21.19 -4.40
N ARG A 123 22.90 22.24 -3.64
CA ARG A 123 24.00 22.19 -2.68
C ARG A 123 23.72 21.25 -1.51
N LEU A 124 22.46 20.86 -1.31
CA LEU A 124 22.06 19.92 -0.27
C LEU A 124 22.26 18.47 -0.69
N LEU A 125 22.57 18.19 -1.95
CA LEU A 125 22.77 16.84 -2.47
C LEU A 125 24.12 16.75 -3.19
N ASP A 126 24.78 15.60 -3.05
CA ASP A 126 25.94 15.27 -3.87
C ASP A 126 25.50 14.76 -5.25
N ASP A 127 26.45 14.71 -6.20
CA ASP A 127 26.18 14.33 -7.59
C ASP A 127 25.57 12.92 -7.71
N GLU A 128 26.01 11.97 -6.86
CA GLU A 128 25.50 10.59 -6.84
C GLU A 128 24.01 10.55 -6.48
N LYS A 129 23.62 11.28 -5.44
CA LYS A 129 22.22 11.37 -5.01
C LYS A 129 21.36 12.12 -6.00
N MET A 130 21.92 13.14 -6.66
CA MET A 130 21.25 13.82 -7.76
C MET A 130 20.98 12.89 -8.93
N SER A 131 21.93 12.03 -9.31
CA SER A 131 21.72 11.00 -10.34
C SER A 131 20.56 10.07 -9.96
N LEU A 132 20.49 9.60 -8.71
CA LEU A 132 19.40 8.75 -8.24
C LEU A 132 18.02 9.41 -8.32
N LEU A 133 17.94 10.71 -8.06
CA LEU A 133 16.68 11.46 -8.22
C LEU A 133 16.29 11.65 -9.69
N ASN A 134 17.29 11.80 -10.57
CA ASN A 134 17.07 11.94 -12.01
C ASN A 134 16.52 10.65 -12.64
N GLU A 135 16.73 9.50 -12.00
CA GLU A 135 16.15 8.22 -12.43
C GLU A 135 14.65 8.09 -12.15
N ILE A 136 14.07 8.97 -11.31
CA ILE A 136 12.65 8.87 -10.96
C ILE A 136 11.77 9.21 -12.17
N GLU A 137 10.82 8.33 -12.48
CA GLU A 137 9.77 8.63 -13.45
C GLU A 137 8.87 9.78 -12.93
N PHE A 138 8.89 10.91 -13.63
CA PHE A 138 8.12 12.11 -13.30
C PHE A 138 6.75 12.14 -13.99
N ASP A 139 6.26 10.98 -14.43
CA ASP A 139 4.96 10.90 -15.06
C ASP A 139 3.85 11.22 -14.03
N LYS A 140 2.92 12.08 -14.43
CA LYS A 140 1.75 12.36 -13.61
C LYS A 140 0.78 11.20 -13.73
N ALA A 141 0.39 10.60 -12.60
CA ALA A 141 -0.58 9.53 -12.60
C ALA A 141 -1.92 10.01 -13.20
N VAL A 142 -2.47 9.22 -14.11
CA VAL A 142 -3.88 9.31 -14.50
C VAL A 142 -4.64 8.36 -13.59
N PHE A 143 -5.61 8.88 -12.84
CA PHE A 143 -6.44 8.02 -12.00
C PHE A 143 -7.24 7.04 -12.86
N ASP A 144 -6.92 5.77 -12.72
CA ASP A 144 -7.68 4.64 -13.26
C ASP A 144 -8.16 3.77 -12.09
N GLU A 145 -9.47 3.54 -12.05
CA GLU A 145 -10.10 2.70 -11.03
C GLU A 145 -9.73 1.22 -11.18
N ASN A 146 -9.36 0.79 -12.39
CA ASN A 146 -8.99 -0.58 -12.73
C ASN A 146 -7.48 -0.80 -12.69
N GLU A 147 -6.69 0.23 -12.37
CA GLU A 147 -5.24 0.11 -12.18
C GLU A 147 -4.95 -1.02 -11.17
N LYS A 148 -4.07 -1.94 -11.57
CA LYS A 148 -3.72 -3.12 -10.76
C LYS A 148 -3.01 -2.66 -9.49
N TYR A 149 -2.05 -1.76 -9.65
CA TYR A 149 -1.22 -1.21 -8.57
C TYR A 149 -1.35 0.32 -8.49
N PRO A 150 -2.34 0.85 -7.77
CA PRO A 150 -2.56 2.28 -7.72
C PRO A 150 -1.60 2.95 -6.73
N VAL A 151 -0.44 3.35 -7.24
CA VAL A 151 0.65 3.99 -6.49
C VAL A 151 0.70 5.48 -6.85
N TYR A 152 0.57 6.35 -5.85
CA TYR A 152 0.44 7.79 -6.02
C TYR A 152 1.42 8.55 -5.13
N TYR A 153 2.02 9.61 -5.68
CA TYR A 153 2.76 10.58 -4.88
C TYR A 153 1.80 11.42 -4.03
N GLN A 154 2.32 12.06 -2.97
CA GLN A 154 1.51 12.84 -2.04
C GLN A 154 0.65 13.92 -2.73
N ASP A 155 1.20 14.60 -3.72
CA ASP A 155 0.52 15.64 -4.51
C ASP A 155 -0.66 15.07 -5.30
N GLU A 156 -0.46 13.94 -5.97
CA GLU A 156 -1.49 13.23 -6.75
C GLU A 156 -2.59 12.68 -5.84
N TRP A 157 -2.20 12.16 -4.67
CA TRP A 157 -3.13 11.69 -3.66
C TRP A 157 -4.09 12.79 -3.21
N LEU A 158 -3.54 13.96 -2.84
CA LEU A 158 -4.34 15.12 -2.43
C LEU A 158 -5.25 15.61 -3.56
N GLU A 159 -4.77 15.62 -4.80
CA GLU A 159 -5.59 15.94 -5.97
C GLU A 159 -6.76 14.96 -6.14
N PHE A 160 -6.52 13.65 -5.98
CA PHE A 160 -7.56 12.64 -6.11
C PHE A 160 -8.54 12.63 -4.94
N VAL A 161 -8.11 12.99 -3.74
CA VAL A 161 -9.02 13.23 -2.62
C VAL A 161 -9.88 14.47 -2.88
N GLY A 162 -9.30 15.57 -3.34
CA GLY A 162 -10.04 16.80 -3.67
C GLY A 162 -11.08 16.62 -4.77
N LYS A 163 -10.82 15.71 -5.71
CA LYS A 163 -11.76 15.29 -6.78
C LYS A 163 -12.74 14.19 -6.34
N GLY A 164 -12.70 13.75 -5.09
CA GLY A 164 -13.53 12.67 -4.56
C GLY A 164 -13.33 11.32 -5.24
N LYS A 165 -12.14 11.08 -5.82
CA LYS A 165 -11.73 9.82 -6.46
C LYS A 165 -11.14 8.84 -5.45
N ILE A 166 -10.39 9.36 -4.47
CA ILE A 166 -9.95 8.63 -3.28
C ILE A 166 -10.79 9.15 -2.10
N SER A 167 -11.28 8.25 -1.25
CA SER A 167 -12.02 8.61 -0.04
C SER A 167 -11.09 9.31 0.96
N ILE A 168 -11.63 10.15 1.84
CA ILE A 168 -10.84 10.75 2.91
C ILE A 168 -10.33 9.66 3.86
N SER A 169 -9.13 9.84 4.39
CA SER A 169 -8.51 8.91 5.33
C SER A 169 -9.24 8.92 6.67
N ALA A 170 -9.40 7.76 7.29
CA ALA A 170 -10.00 7.70 8.62
C ALA A 170 -9.08 8.41 9.60
N GLY A 171 -9.55 9.46 10.28
CA GLY A 171 -8.84 10.09 11.39
C GLY A 171 -9.33 9.53 12.73
N ASP A 172 -8.43 9.44 13.72
CA ASP A 172 -8.80 9.14 15.11
C ASP A 172 -9.65 10.27 15.74
N ASP A 173 -9.56 11.50 15.20
CA ASP A 173 -10.16 12.73 15.76
C ASP A 173 -11.41 13.24 15.01
N VAL A 174 -12.23 12.37 14.40
CA VAL A 174 -13.56 12.79 13.89
C VAL A 174 -14.69 12.50 14.90
N SER A 175 -14.34 12.30 16.17
CA SER A 175 -15.23 12.66 17.27
C SER A 175 -15.02 14.13 17.60
N GLU A 176 -16.10 14.92 17.47
CA GLU A 176 -16.20 16.34 17.91
C GLU A 176 -15.95 17.45 16.87
N MET A 177 -16.50 17.33 15.65
CA MET A 177 -17.17 18.51 15.08
C MET A 177 -18.62 18.50 15.52
N GLY A 178 -18.88 19.33 16.53
CA GLY A 178 -20.10 19.38 17.31
C GLY A 178 -21.39 19.50 16.51
N SER A 179 -22.47 19.25 17.23
CA SER A 179 -23.88 19.46 16.91
C SER A 179 -24.24 20.91 16.52
N SER A 180 -23.53 21.49 15.56
CA SER A 180 -24.02 22.65 14.81
C SER A 180 -25.06 22.14 13.81
N LYS A 181 -26.10 22.94 13.56
CA LYS A 181 -27.13 22.64 12.58
C LYS A 181 -26.44 22.32 11.25
N LYS A 182 -26.38 21.04 10.86
CA LYS A 182 -25.74 20.61 9.62
C LYS A 182 -26.33 21.41 8.48
N ASP A 183 -25.50 22.22 7.83
CA ASP A 183 -25.87 23.01 6.68
C ASP A 183 -26.54 22.10 5.64
N PRO A 184 -27.75 22.45 5.14
CA PRO A 184 -28.42 21.67 4.09
C PRO A 184 -27.53 21.41 2.86
N GLY A 185 -26.60 22.32 2.52
CA GLY A 185 -25.61 22.12 1.47
C GLY A 185 -24.67 20.94 1.76
N MET A 186 -24.06 20.91 2.94
CA MET A 186 -23.21 19.78 3.38
C MET A 186 -23.96 18.44 3.43
N ILE A 187 -25.23 18.43 3.85
CA ILE A 187 -26.05 17.21 3.86
C ILE A 187 -26.28 16.72 2.43
N LYS A 188 -26.61 17.61 1.50
CA LYS A 188 -26.83 17.25 0.09
C LYS A 188 -25.55 16.72 -0.55
N ALA A 189 -24.41 17.36 -0.33
CA ALA A 189 -23.11 16.91 -0.83
C ALA A 189 -22.76 15.50 -0.33
N LYS A 190 -23.00 15.25 0.97
CA LYS A 190 -22.79 13.92 1.56
C LYS A 190 -23.69 12.85 0.91
N TYR A 191 -24.97 13.14 0.71
CA TYR A 191 -25.89 12.19 0.06
C TYR A 191 -25.53 11.98 -1.42
N GLN A 192 -25.08 13.01 -2.14
CA GLN A 192 -24.59 12.87 -3.52
C GLN A 192 -23.36 11.94 -3.59
N LYS A 193 -22.41 12.11 -2.66
CA LYS A 193 -21.24 11.21 -2.53
C LYS A 193 -21.66 9.77 -2.26
N GLU A 194 -22.56 9.56 -1.28
CA GLU A 194 -23.06 8.24 -0.94
C GLU A 194 -23.86 7.60 -2.09
N LEU A 195 -24.61 8.41 -2.84
CA LEU A 195 -25.34 7.97 -4.03
C LEU A 195 -24.38 7.52 -5.13
N LYS A 196 -23.32 8.27 -5.39
CA LYS A 196 -22.28 7.93 -6.37
C LYS A 196 -21.62 6.59 -6.04
N ILE A 197 -21.24 6.38 -4.78
CA ILE A 197 -20.70 5.09 -4.29
C ILE A 197 -21.72 3.97 -4.47
N THR A 198 -22.99 4.22 -4.11
CA THR A 198 -24.06 3.22 -4.21
C THR A 198 -24.33 2.80 -5.65
N LYS A 199 -24.37 3.75 -6.60
CA LYS A 199 -24.52 3.49 -8.05
C LYS A 199 -23.36 2.64 -8.57
N LYS A 200 -22.12 3.05 -8.28
CA LYS A 200 -20.92 2.30 -8.66
C LYS A 200 -20.93 0.87 -8.11
N ASN A 201 -21.33 0.67 -6.85
CA ASN A 201 -21.45 -0.66 -6.28
C ASN A 201 -22.53 -1.48 -6.98
N LEU A 202 -23.66 -0.88 -7.33
CA LEU A 202 -24.74 -1.54 -8.06
C LEU A 202 -24.26 -1.99 -9.45
N ASP A 203 -23.58 -1.11 -10.19
CA ASP A 203 -23.06 -1.41 -11.53
C ASP A 203 -22.03 -2.55 -11.48
N ASN A 204 -21.12 -2.52 -10.50
CA ASN A 204 -20.17 -3.61 -10.26
C ASN A 204 -20.87 -4.93 -9.93
N MET A 205 -21.95 -4.91 -9.13
CA MET A 205 -22.75 -6.11 -8.86
C MET A 205 -23.42 -6.65 -10.12
N ILE A 206 -23.93 -5.78 -11.00
CA ILE A 206 -24.54 -6.19 -12.26
C ILE A 206 -23.48 -6.84 -13.16
N LYS A 207 -22.31 -6.21 -13.32
CA LYS A 207 -21.20 -6.77 -14.11
C LYS A 207 -20.75 -8.13 -13.58
N MET A 208 -20.52 -8.26 -12.27
CA MET A 208 -20.16 -9.54 -11.64
C MET A 208 -21.24 -10.62 -11.85
N ARG A 209 -22.52 -10.24 -11.85
CA ARG A 209 -23.62 -11.17 -12.11
C ARG A 209 -23.56 -11.67 -13.55
N ASP A 210 -23.35 -10.77 -14.51
CA ASP A 210 -23.28 -11.11 -15.93
C ASP A 210 -22.06 -12.00 -16.23
N ASP A 211 -20.91 -11.72 -15.62
CA ASP A 211 -19.72 -12.57 -15.71
C ASP A 211 -19.99 -13.99 -15.18
N ASN A 212 -20.69 -14.12 -14.04
CA ASN A 212 -21.06 -15.43 -13.49
C ASN A 212 -22.11 -16.15 -14.35
N ILE A 213 -23.02 -15.43 -14.99
CA ILE A 213 -23.97 -16.01 -15.95
C ILE A 213 -23.21 -16.55 -17.17
N ASN A 214 -22.24 -15.80 -17.70
CA ASN A 214 -21.41 -16.24 -18.80
C ASN A 214 -20.61 -17.51 -18.44
N LEU A 215 -20.02 -17.57 -17.25
CA LEU A 215 -19.32 -18.78 -16.76
C LEU A 215 -20.26 -19.97 -16.60
N PHE A 216 -21.46 -19.74 -16.05
CA PHE A 216 -22.51 -20.76 -15.95
C PHE A 216 -22.89 -21.30 -17.34
N GLU A 217 -23.08 -20.41 -18.33
CA GLU A 217 -23.42 -20.82 -19.69
C GLU A 217 -22.28 -21.60 -20.36
N GLN A 218 -21.03 -21.18 -20.17
CA GLN A 218 -19.86 -21.88 -20.71
C GLN A 218 -19.75 -23.30 -20.15
N GLU A 219 -19.85 -23.47 -18.83
CA GLU A 219 -19.83 -24.80 -18.21
C GLU A 219 -21.05 -25.64 -18.62
N SER A 220 -22.24 -25.04 -18.70
CA SER A 220 -23.45 -25.75 -19.16
C SER A 220 -23.31 -26.23 -20.60
N LYS A 221 -22.73 -25.41 -21.49
CA LYS A 221 -22.44 -25.78 -22.89
C LYS A 221 -21.45 -26.94 -22.97
N LYS A 222 -20.43 -26.99 -22.11
CA LYS A 222 -19.50 -28.14 -22.05
C LYS A 222 -20.24 -29.44 -21.75
N ILE A 223 -21.14 -29.44 -20.77
CA ILE A 223 -21.96 -30.61 -20.42
C ILE A 223 -22.83 -31.06 -21.61
N ILE A 224 -23.51 -30.11 -22.27
CA ILE A 224 -24.43 -30.41 -23.37
C ILE A 224 -23.69 -30.89 -24.63
N ALA A 225 -22.53 -30.32 -24.95
CA ALA A 225 -21.77 -30.63 -26.16
C ALA A 225 -21.06 -31.99 -26.09
N ASN A 226 -20.73 -32.49 -24.89
CA ASN A 226 -19.95 -33.69 -24.73
C ASN A 226 -20.83 -34.92 -24.45
N LYS A 227 -20.95 -35.82 -25.43
CA LYS A 227 -21.77 -37.05 -25.34
C LYS A 227 -21.12 -38.20 -24.54
N GLY A 228 -19.99 -37.97 -23.85
CA GLY A 228 -19.19 -39.01 -23.21
C GLY A 228 -18.44 -38.54 -21.96
N TYR A 229 -19.11 -37.78 -21.08
CA TYR A 229 -18.52 -37.42 -19.78
C TYR A 229 -18.24 -38.67 -18.93
N ASP A 230 -17.05 -38.73 -18.34
CA ASP A 230 -16.82 -39.59 -17.17
C ASP A 230 -17.65 -39.04 -15.97
N ALA A 231 -18.09 -39.91 -15.08
CA ALA A 231 -18.93 -39.57 -13.93
C ALA A 231 -18.25 -38.54 -13.01
N ILE A 232 -16.93 -38.59 -12.92
CA ILE A 232 -16.11 -37.67 -12.11
C ILE A 232 -16.18 -36.25 -12.70
N ASP A 233 -15.92 -36.11 -14.00
CA ASP A 233 -15.93 -34.80 -14.68
C ASP A 233 -17.33 -34.17 -14.67
N LEU A 234 -18.39 -34.99 -14.80
CA LEU A 234 -19.76 -34.50 -14.73
C LEU A 234 -20.08 -33.96 -13.33
N SER A 235 -19.68 -34.70 -12.30
CA SER A 235 -19.83 -34.30 -10.90
C SER A 235 -19.12 -32.96 -10.63
N THR A 236 -17.90 -32.78 -11.12
CA THR A 236 -17.14 -31.53 -10.99
C THR A 236 -17.82 -30.36 -11.71
N SER A 237 -18.27 -30.54 -12.95
CA SER A 237 -18.98 -29.48 -13.68
C SER A 237 -20.33 -29.13 -13.02
N VAL A 238 -21.08 -30.11 -12.52
CA VAL A 238 -22.32 -29.87 -11.76
C VAL A 238 -22.05 -29.10 -10.46
N ALA A 239 -20.96 -29.41 -9.76
CA ALA A 239 -20.55 -28.67 -8.56
C ALA A 239 -20.24 -27.21 -8.87
N LYS A 240 -19.50 -26.94 -9.95
CA LYS A 240 -19.21 -25.56 -10.43
C LYS A 240 -20.49 -24.81 -10.81
N ILE A 241 -21.41 -25.46 -11.52
CA ILE A 241 -22.72 -24.87 -11.85
C ILE A 241 -23.49 -24.46 -10.60
N ASN A 242 -23.58 -25.36 -9.61
CA ASN A 242 -24.27 -25.05 -8.35
C ASN A 242 -23.60 -23.89 -7.61
N GLN A 243 -22.27 -23.81 -7.64
CA GLN A 243 -21.52 -22.68 -7.10
C GLN A 243 -21.87 -21.38 -7.83
N TYR A 244 -21.88 -21.35 -9.17
CA TYR A 244 -22.24 -20.16 -9.94
C TYR A 244 -23.69 -19.73 -9.67
N VAL A 245 -24.65 -20.66 -9.63
CA VAL A 245 -26.05 -20.36 -9.29
C VAL A 245 -26.17 -19.74 -7.89
N GLY A 246 -25.46 -20.30 -6.90
CA GLY A 246 -25.39 -19.74 -5.55
C GLY A 246 -24.85 -18.30 -5.54
N THR A 247 -23.75 -18.06 -6.24
CA THR A 247 -23.14 -16.73 -6.39
C THR A 247 -24.08 -15.74 -7.08
N ILE A 248 -24.72 -16.12 -8.20
CA ILE A 248 -25.69 -15.30 -8.93
C ILE A 248 -26.86 -14.88 -8.04
N ASN A 249 -27.39 -15.80 -7.24
CA ASN A 249 -28.49 -15.51 -6.31
C ASN A 249 -28.08 -14.52 -5.21
N ASN A 250 -26.88 -14.69 -4.64
CA ASN A 250 -26.34 -13.78 -3.64
C ASN A 250 -26.14 -12.37 -4.21
N ILE A 251 -25.53 -12.26 -5.39
CA ILE A 251 -25.36 -10.98 -6.11
C ILE A 251 -26.73 -10.34 -6.40
N GLY A 252 -27.71 -11.11 -6.87
CA GLY A 252 -29.05 -10.62 -7.18
C GLY A 252 -29.83 -10.12 -5.96
N MET A 253 -29.64 -10.73 -4.78
CA MET A 253 -30.18 -10.20 -3.52
C MET A 253 -29.51 -8.87 -3.15
N ARG A 254 -28.18 -8.78 -3.30
CA ARG A 254 -27.41 -7.59 -2.95
C ARG A 254 -27.72 -6.40 -3.84
N ALA A 255 -27.78 -6.61 -5.16
CA ALA A 255 -28.16 -5.59 -6.14
C ALA A 255 -29.54 -4.99 -5.83
N ARG A 256 -30.51 -5.80 -5.38
CA ARG A 256 -31.83 -5.30 -4.94
C ARG A 256 -31.75 -4.38 -3.73
N VAL A 257 -30.88 -4.69 -2.75
CA VAL A 257 -30.67 -3.83 -1.57
C VAL A 257 -30.04 -2.50 -1.98
N LEU A 258 -29.00 -2.54 -2.83
CA LEU A 258 -28.33 -1.33 -3.33
C LEU A 258 -29.28 -0.45 -4.15
N LYS A 259 -30.11 -1.04 -5.02
CA LYS A 259 -31.11 -0.32 -5.79
C LYS A 259 -32.13 0.41 -4.90
N LYS A 260 -32.64 -0.25 -3.85
CA LYS A 260 -33.53 0.41 -2.88
C LYS A 260 -32.85 1.56 -2.15
N LYS A 261 -31.56 1.41 -1.82
CA LYS A 261 -30.76 2.47 -1.18
C LYS A 261 -30.56 3.65 -2.14
N GLN A 262 -30.24 3.39 -3.40
CA GLN A 262 -30.12 4.40 -4.46
C GLN A 262 -31.41 5.22 -4.59
N GLU A 263 -32.56 4.55 -4.74
CA GLU A 263 -33.87 5.22 -4.86
C GLU A 263 -34.20 6.09 -3.63
N LYS A 264 -33.79 5.66 -2.43
CA LYS A 264 -33.97 6.45 -1.20
C LYS A 264 -33.09 7.70 -1.20
N LEU A 265 -31.81 7.57 -1.55
CA LEU A 265 -30.87 8.70 -1.60
C LEU A 265 -31.27 9.72 -2.66
N GLU A 266 -31.71 9.28 -3.84
CA GLU A 266 -32.20 10.16 -4.92
C GLU A 266 -33.41 10.99 -4.45
N LYS A 267 -34.34 10.37 -3.69
CA LYS A 267 -35.46 11.08 -3.07
C LYS A 267 -34.99 12.10 -2.04
N GLU A 268 -34.08 11.74 -1.15
CA GLU A 268 -33.56 12.64 -0.11
C GLU A 268 -32.80 13.85 -0.71
N ILE A 269 -31.99 13.64 -1.75
CA ILE A 269 -31.29 14.73 -2.47
C ILE A 269 -32.30 15.66 -3.14
N SER A 270 -33.33 15.11 -3.79
CA SER A 270 -34.36 15.91 -4.47
C SER A 270 -35.16 16.83 -3.53
N MET A 271 -35.24 16.48 -2.24
CA MET A 271 -35.91 17.30 -1.22
C MET A 271 -35.07 18.50 -0.78
N ILE A 272 -33.75 18.50 -1.05
CA ILE A 272 -32.83 19.58 -0.64
C ILE A 272 -32.60 20.54 -1.82
N LYS A 273 -33.11 21.78 -1.68
CA LYS A 273 -33.13 22.81 -2.74
C LYS A 273 -31.83 23.62 -2.90
N VAL A 274 -30.76 23.29 -2.19
CA VAL A 274 -29.46 24.00 -2.29
C VAL A 274 -28.68 23.47 -3.49
N ASP A 275 -28.17 24.34 -4.36
CA ASP A 275 -27.26 23.93 -5.43
C ASP A 275 -25.84 23.84 -4.88
N VAL A 276 -25.20 22.69 -5.10
CA VAL A 276 -23.80 22.43 -4.76
C VAL A 276 -23.09 22.15 -6.08
N SER A 277 -22.03 22.90 -6.38
CA SER A 277 -21.16 22.67 -7.54
C SER A 277 -20.43 21.33 -7.39
N GLU A 278 -20.49 20.47 -8.42
CA GLU A 278 -19.83 19.15 -8.40
C GLU A 278 -18.32 19.19 -8.71
N ASP A 279 -17.83 20.30 -9.29
CA ASP A 279 -16.46 20.41 -9.84
C ASP A 279 -15.49 21.27 -9.00
N GLU A 280 -15.96 21.89 -7.91
CA GLU A 280 -15.04 22.59 -7.00
C GLU A 280 -14.44 21.59 -6.02
N ALA A 281 -13.11 21.45 -6.06
CA ALA A 281 -12.37 20.64 -5.10
C ALA A 281 -12.76 21.07 -3.68
N ASN A 282 -13.13 20.10 -2.85
CA ASN A 282 -13.54 20.39 -1.48
C ASN A 282 -12.30 20.73 -0.64
N THR A 283 -11.88 22.00 -0.66
CA THR A 283 -10.68 22.50 0.02
C THR A 283 -10.65 22.08 1.49
N THR A 284 -11.81 22.01 2.15
CA THR A 284 -11.92 21.56 3.55
C THR A 284 -11.53 20.09 3.71
N GLU A 285 -12.03 19.20 2.83
CA GLU A 285 -11.66 17.77 2.85
C GLU A 285 -10.18 17.59 2.54
N VAL A 286 -9.62 18.36 1.61
CA VAL A 286 -8.20 18.20 1.26
C VAL A 286 -7.28 18.75 2.34
N MET A 287 -7.65 19.85 3.02
CA MET A 287 -6.91 20.33 4.18
C MET A 287 -6.95 19.31 5.33
N SER A 288 -8.10 18.68 5.56
CA SER A 288 -8.21 17.60 6.54
C SER A 288 -7.35 16.39 6.15
N GLU A 289 -7.33 16.01 4.87
CA GLU A 289 -6.47 14.93 4.38
C GLU A 289 -4.99 15.29 4.53
N TYR A 290 -4.59 16.52 4.19
CA TYR A 290 -3.22 16.99 4.34
C TYR A 290 -2.73 16.89 5.80
N ASN A 291 -3.56 17.30 6.77
CA ASN A 291 -3.25 17.13 8.18
C ASN A 291 -3.09 15.65 8.56
N THR A 292 -3.93 14.78 8.02
CA THR A 292 -3.81 13.33 8.21
C THR A 292 -2.52 12.78 7.61
N LEU A 293 -2.14 13.23 6.40
CA LEU A 293 -0.88 12.83 5.76
C LEU A 293 0.34 13.24 6.59
N ARG A 294 0.31 14.38 7.29
CA ARG A 294 1.40 14.77 8.21
C ARG A 294 1.57 13.76 9.34
N GLU A 295 0.48 13.24 9.88
CA GLU A 295 0.52 12.18 10.89
C GLU A 295 1.04 10.87 10.30
N MET A 296 0.58 10.51 9.09
CA MET A 296 1.09 9.35 8.36
C MET A 296 2.61 9.43 8.13
N CYS A 297 3.12 10.60 7.71
CA CYS A 297 4.56 10.83 7.55
C CYS A 297 5.32 10.58 8.85
N LYS A 298 4.79 11.00 10.01
CA LYS A 298 5.42 10.73 11.32
C LYS A 298 5.49 9.23 11.61
N ILE A 299 4.49 8.46 11.22
CA ILE A 299 4.50 7.00 11.40
C ILE A 299 5.54 6.33 10.48
N CYS A 300 5.63 6.77 9.21
CA CYS A 300 6.66 6.27 8.27
C CYS A 300 8.09 6.47 8.83
N VAL A 301 8.32 7.64 9.43
CA VAL A 301 9.59 8.05 10.04
C VAL A 301 9.85 7.30 11.36
N GLY A 302 8.81 7.09 12.15
CA GLY A 302 8.86 6.46 13.47
C GLY A 302 9.30 7.43 14.60
N PRO A 303 9.25 6.98 15.87
CA PRO A 303 9.39 7.87 17.04
C PRO A 303 10.75 8.55 17.20
N ARG A 304 11.80 7.99 16.58
CA ARG A 304 13.19 8.48 16.65
C ARG A 304 13.72 8.89 15.28
N GLY A 305 12.89 8.82 14.24
CA GLY A 305 13.33 9.11 12.88
C GLY A 305 13.39 10.60 12.60
N ASN A 306 13.94 10.96 11.44
CA ASN A 306 14.05 12.34 11.02
C ASN A 306 12.74 12.84 10.37
N HIS A 307 12.00 13.69 11.10
CA HIS A 307 10.76 14.32 10.60
C HIS A 307 11.00 15.55 9.71
N PHE A 308 12.25 15.76 9.31
CA PHE A 308 12.62 16.90 8.51
C PHE A 308 12.03 16.78 7.09
N PRO A 309 11.36 17.84 6.58
CA PRO A 309 10.66 17.75 5.31
C PRO A 309 11.61 17.85 4.13
N PHE A 310 12.74 18.55 4.20
CA PHE A 310 13.52 18.80 2.97
C PHE A 310 14.48 17.68 2.59
N LEU A 311 14.73 17.61 1.28
CA LEU A 311 15.66 16.69 0.68
C LEU A 311 17.11 17.13 0.93
N VAL A 312 17.88 16.31 1.65
CA VAL A 312 19.24 16.61 2.12
C VAL A 312 20.06 15.34 2.11
N GLY A 313 21.29 15.45 1.61
CA GLY A 313 22.20 14.35 1.40
C GLY A 313 22.60 13.63 2.66
N GLU A 314 22.59 14.28 3.83
CA GLU A 314 22.93 13.66 5.12
C GLU A 314 22.00 12.48 5.48
N PHE A 315 20.73 12.55 5.07
CA PHE A 315 19.71 11.52 5.41
C PHE A 315 19.32 10.64 4.22
N PHE A 316 19.76 11.01 3.03
CA PHE A 316 19.40 10.31 1.81
C PHE A 316 20.24 9.04 1.68
N THR A 317 19.56 7.90 1.60
CA THR A 317 20.18 6.61 1.31
C THR A 317 19.94 6.25 -0.16
N PRO A 318 20.69 5.30 -0.75
CA PRO A 318 20.42 4.87 -2.12
C PRO A 318 19.07 4.13 -2.29
N PHE A 319 18.33 3.88 -1.21
CA PHE A 319 17.04 3.18 -1.25
C PHE A 319 15.88 4.14 -1.51
N LEU A 320 15.86 4.69 -2.71
CA LEU A 320 14.77 5.51 -3.22
C LEU A 320 13.63 4.65 -3.77
N LEU A 321 12.40 4.90 -3.31
CA LEU A 321 11.19 4.27 -3.84
C LEU A 321 10.49 5.23 -4.78
N ASP A 322 10.43 4.89 -6.07
CA ASP A 322 9.54 5.55 -7.01
C ASP A 322 8.29 4.70 -7.28
N ARG A 323 7.39 5.23 -8.11
CA ARG A 323 6.17 4.52 -8.51
C ARG A 323 6.48 3.16 -9.14
N LYS A 324 7.44 3.09 -10.05
CA LYS A 324 7.77 1.90 -10.84
C LYS A 324 8.34 0.79 -9.96
N LYS A 325 9.38 1.08 -9.18
CA LYS A 325 9.99 0.14 -8.22
C LYS A 325 8.94 -0.44 -7.28
N VAL A 326 8.01 0.39 -6.79
CA VAL A 326 6.92 -0.09 -5.92
C VAL A 326 5.98 -1.03 -6.68
N LYS A 327 5.58 -0.69 -7.91
CA LYS A 327 4.74 -1.55 -8.75
C LYS A 327 5.42 -2.90 -9.02
N ASP A 328 6.72 -2.89 -9.35
CA ASP A 328 7.49 -4.09 -9.65
C ASP A 328 7.59 -5.02 -8.43
N ILE A 329 7.89 -4.46 -7.25
CA ILE A 329 7.94 -5.22 -5.99
C ILE A 329 6.55 -5.77 -5.62
N LEU A 330 5.49 -4.99 -5.84
CA LEU A 330 4.12 -5.45 -5.61
C LEU A 330 3.73 -6.57 -6.57
N ASP A 331 4.20 -6.54 -7.82
CA ASP A 331 3.96 -7.60 -8.80
C ASP A 331 4.66 -8.90 -8.41
N ASP A 332 5.93 -8.84 -8.00
CA ASP A 332 6.68 -9.98 -7.46
C ASP A 332 5.93 -10.63 -6.29
N TYR A 333 5.56 -9.83 -5.27
CA TYR A 333 4.84 -10.35 -4.11
C TYR A 333 3.42 -10.83 -4.43
N PHE A 334 2.76 -10.25 -5.43
CA PHE A 334 1.45 -10.69 -5.86
C PHE A 334 1.49 -12.05 -6.55
N ASN A 335 2.47 -12.25 -7.44
CA ASN A 335 2.68 -13.52 -8.10
C ASN A 335 3.10 -14.61 -7.11
N LEU A 336 3.90 -14.23 -6.10
CA LEU A 336 4.33 -15.12 -5.00
C LEU A 336 3.17 -15.55 -4.09
N LEU A 337 2.20 -14.66 -3.83
CA LEU A 337 1.09 -14.90 -2.90
C LEU A 337 -0.30 -14.80 -3.58
N PRO A 338 -0.71 -15.83 -4.34
CA PRO A 338 -2.03 -15.87 -4.95
C PRO A 338 -3.13 -15.75 -3.87
N GLY A 339 -4.10 -14.87 -4.09
CA GLY A 339 -5.19 -14.69 -3.13
C GLY A 339 -4.95 -13.61 -2.07
N PHE A 340 -3.73 -13.05 -1.96
CA PHE A 340 -3.38 -12.14 -0.87
C PHE A 340 -4.28 -10.91 -0.76
N PHE A 341 -4.70 -10.31 -1.88
CA PHE A 341 -5.59 -9.14 -1.91
C PHE A 341 -7.08 -9.48 -2.04
N TYR A 342 -7.45 -10.76 -2.00
CA TYR A 342 -8.86 -11.13 -2.04
C TYR A 342 -9.53 -10.78 -0.70
N ARG A 343 -10.75 -10.28 -0.83
CA ARG A 343 -11.65 -9.98 0.26
C ARG A 343 -13.01 -10.56 -0.04
N LYS A 344 -13.57 -11.27 0.92
CA LYS A 344 -14.96 -11.72 0.90
C LYS A 344 -15.83 -10.69 1.59
N PHE A 345 -16.80 -10.13 0.87
CA PHE A 345 -17.82 -9.26 1.43
C PHE A 345 -19.20 -9.79 1.08
N MET A 346 -20.01 -10.11 2.09
CA MET A 346 -21.36 -10.67 1.92
C MET A 346 -21.44 -11.88 0.97
N GLY A 347 -20.43 -12.75 1.02
CA GLY A 347 -20.38 -13.96 0.18
C GLY A 347 -19.76 -13.76 -1.20
N ILE A 348 -19.45 -12.53 -1.60
CA ILE A 348 -18.80 -12.20 -2.87
C ILE A 348 -17.31 -11.99 -2.62
N GLU A 349 -16.47 -12.69 -3.37
CA GLU A 349 -15.02 -12.55 -3.32
C GLU A 349 -14.55 -11.61 -4.42
N SER A 350 -13.74 -10.63 -4.06
CA SER A 350 -13.18 -9.67 -5.00
C SER A 350 -11.75 -9.31 -4.60
N GLU A 351 -10.91 -9.12 -5.60
CA GLU A 351 -9.55 -8.66 -5.41
C GLU A 351 -9.54 -7.14 -5.19
N LYS A 352 -8.82 -6.70 -4.13
CA LYS A 352 -8.79 -5.31 -3.68
C LYS A 352 -7.38 -4.90 -3.26
N VAL A 353 -6.54 -4.58 -4.25
CA VAL A 353 -5.21 -3.99 -4.00
C VAL A 353 -5.38 -2.59 -3.39
N PRO A 354 -4.74 -2.27 -2.25
CA PRO A 354 -4.86 -0.96 -1.61
C PRO A 354 -4.23 0.14 -2.46
N TYR A 355 -4.68 1.38 -2.24
CA TYR A 355 -3.96 2.57 -2.68
C TYR A 355 -2.63 2.65 -1.93
N VAL A 356 -1.54 2.94 -2.66
CA VAL A 356 -0.21 3.13 -2.07
C VAL A 356 0.17 4.59 -2.18
N GLY A 357 0.34 5.26 -1.05
CA GLY A 357 0.81 6.64 -0.99
C GLY A 357 2.32 6.68 -0.76
N LEU A 358 3.05 7.36 -1.65
CA LEU A 358 4.48 7.65 -1.48
C LEU A 358 4.63 8.99 -0.76
N MET A 359 5.12 8.91 0.47
CA MET A 359 5.29 10.05 1.36
C MET A 359 6.70 10.60 1.23
N PRO A 360 6.91 11.88 0.88
CA PRO A 360 8.23 12.50 0.80
C PRO A 360 8.86 12.70 2.18
N CYS A 361 9.28 11.61 2.81
CA CYS A 361 9.92 11.61 4.12
C CYS A 361 10.97 10.50 4.21
N TYR A 362 11.90 10.68 5.15
CA TYR A 362 12.93 9.69 5.48
C TYR A 362 12.38 8.69 6.48
N GLY A 363 12.00 7.52 5.99
CA GLY A 363 11.33 6.53 6.82
C GLY A 363 11.91 5.14 6.70
N ASN A 364 11.70 4.35 7.75
CA ASN A 364 12.02 2.92 7.77
C ASN A 364 10.77 2.05 7.90
N ASN A 365 9.58 2.66 8.02
CA ASN A 365 8.34 1.94 8.23
C ASN A 365 7.37 2.18 7.07
N GLY A 366 6.99 1.09 6.41
CA GLY A 366 5.78 1.04 5.60
C GLY A 366 4.65 0.47 6.45
N PHE A 367 3.44 1.02 6.31
CA PHE A 367 2.33 0.62 7.17
C PHE A 367 0.97 0.74 6.48
N CYS A 368 -0.03 0.09 7.06
CA CYS A 368 -1.42 0.16 6.63
C CYS A 368 -2.15 1.24 7.40
N TRP A 369 -2.69 2.25 6.71
CA TRP A 369 -3.55 3.25 7.33
C TRP A 369 -5.00 2.75 7.41
N ASP A 370 -5.63 2.52 6.26
CA ASP A 370 -6.98 1.99 6.17
C ASP A 370 -6.96 0.57 5.60
N PRO A 371 -7.29 -0.48 6.37
CA PRO A 371 -7.33 -1.84 5.83
C PRO A 371 -8.46 -2.02 4.80
N ILE A 372 -9.58 -1.32 5.02
CA ILE A 372 -10.79 -1.33 4.21
C ILE A 372 -11.35 0.09 4.22
N ASP A 373 -11.79 0.59 3.07
CA ASP A 373 -12.46 1.88 2.96
C ASP A 373 -13.66 1.97 3.95
N PRO A 374 -13.67 2.95 4.87
CA PRO A 374 -14.73 3.10 5.86
C PRO A 374 -16.07 3.52 5.26
N GLU A 375 -16.06 4.32 4.18
CA GLU A 375 -17.25 4.79 3.46
C GLU A 375 -17.77 3.74 2.47
N ASN A 376 -16.87 2.99 1.83
CA ASN A 376 -17.19 1.98 0.81
C ASN A 376 -16.60 0.59 1.13
N LYS A 377 -17.12 -0.05 2.18
CA LYS A 377 -16.68 -1.38 2.61
C LYS A 377 -16.82 -2.48 1.56
N GLU A 378 -17.70 -2.30 0.58
CA GLU A 378 -18.02 -3.32 -0.43
C GLU A 378 -16.99 -3.38 -1.54
N SER A 379 -16.77 -2.27 -2.26
CA SER A 379 -15.84 -2.23 -3.39
C SER A 379 -14.59 -1.38 -3.16
N GLY A 380 -14.55 -0.60 -2.08
CA GLY A 380 -13.46 0.30 -1.76
C GLY A 380 -12.16 -0.42 -1.43
N ARG A 381 -11.06 0.24 -1.79
CA ARG A 381 -9.68 -0.19 -1.59
C ARG A 381 -9.19 0.27 -0.22
N GLY A 382 -8.27 -0.48 0.38
CA GLY A 382 -7.54 0.01 1.55
C GLY A 382 -6.50 1.06 1.16
N LYS A 383 -5.72 1.53 2.14
CA LYS A 383 -4.65 2.51 1.98
C LYS A 383 -3.41 2.05 2.74
N MET A 384 -2.29 2.09 2.04
CA MET A 384 -0.97 1.74 2.54
C MET A 384 -0.01 2.88 2.21
N LEU A 385 0.93 3.14 3.10
CA LEU A 385 1.85 4.26 2.98
C LEU A 385 3.28 3.76 3.03
N LEU A 386 4.12 4.36 2.20
CA LEU A 386 5.55 4.08 2.12
C LEU A 386 6.32 5.41 2.12
N PRO A 387 7.42 5.53 2.87
CA PRO A 387 8.36 6.64 2.69
C PRO A 387 9.02 6.54 1.32
N LEU A 388 9.12 7.68 0.64
CA LEU A 388 9.82 7.86 -0.62
C LEU A 388 11.33 7.63 -0.45
N TYR A 389 11.88 8.17 0.64
CA TYR A 389 13.29 8.03 1.01
C TYR A 389 13.43 6.94 2.07
N SER A 390 13.57 5.69 1.62
CA SER A 390 13.67 4.58 2.56
C SER A 390 15.03 4.57 3.26
N GLN A 391 15.03 4.18 4.52
CA GLN A 391 16.25 3.91 5.30
C GLN A 391 16.59 2.41 5.33
N THR A 392 15.76 1.59 4.69
CA THR A 392 15.92 0.14 4.54
C THR A 392 15.73 -0.25 3.08
N LYS A 393 16.10 -1.48 2.71
CA LYS A 393 15.92 -1.95 1.33
C LYS A 393 14.44 -1.88 0.92
N PRO A 394 14.11 -1.45 -0.30
CA PRO A 394 12.73 -1.27 -0.74
C PRO A 394 11.84 -2.51 -0.55
N GLU A 395 12.36 -3.70 -0.84
CA GLU A 395 11.63 -4.97 -0.72
C GLU A 395 11.24 -5.25 0.73
N GLU A 396 12.11 -4.91 1.69
CA GLU A 396 11.82 -5.07 3.12
C GLU A 396 10.72 -4.11 3.59
N LEU A 397 10.78 -2.86 3.12
CA LEU A 397 9.83 -1.81 3.45
C LEU A 397 8.43 -2.15 2.92
N VAL A 398 8.34 -2.57 1.66
CA VAL A 398 7.07 -3.02 1.05
C VAL A 398 6.56 -4.28 1.75
N ALA A 399 7.43 -5.25 2.05
CA ALA A 399 7.04 -6.46 2.79
C ALA A 399 6.48 -6.14 4.19
N GLN A 400 7.07 -5.17 4.90
CA GLN A 400 6.55 -4.69 6.18
C GLN A 400 5.16 -4.07 6.03
N ALA A 401 4.97 -3.22 5.02
CA ALA A 401 3.70 -2.56 4.76
C ALA A 401 2.59 -3.57 4.40
N LEU A 402 2.92 -4.56 3.56
CA LEU A 402 2.02 -5.66 3.19
C LEU A 402 1.66 -6.53 4.41
N ALA A 403 2.64 -6.86 5.24
CA ALA A 403 2.42 -7.63 6.45
C ALA A 403 1.45 -6.90 7.41
N ASP A 404 1.65 -5.60 7.59
CA ASP A 404 0.78 -4.76 8.40
C ASP A 404 -0.64 -4.68 7.80
N TYR A 405 -0.72 -4.44 6.48
CA TYR A 405 -1.97 -4.44 5.74
C TYR A 405 -2.74 -5.75 5.89
N TYR A 406 -2.06 -6.89 5.74
CA TYR A 406 -2.69 -8.19 5.85
C TYR A 406 -3.27 -8.44 7.24
N TRP A 407 -2.52 -8.07 8.28
CA TRP A 407 -2.98 -8.17 9.65
C TRP A 407 -4.26 -7.35 9.87
N ASN A 408 -4.23 -6.06 9.52
CA ASN A 408 -5.37 -5.17 9.74
C ASN A 408 -6.57 -5.54 8.86
N LYS A 409 -6.34 -5.96 7.60
CA LYS A 409 -7.39 -6.44 6.70
C LYS A 409 -8.13 -7.65 7.26
N ASN A 410 -7.38 -8.67 7.73
CA ASN A 410 -7.98 -9.88 8.28
C ASN A 410 -8.66 -9.61 9.63
N LYS A 411 -8.07 -8.77 10.49
CA LYS A 411 -8.67 -8.34 11.75
C LYS A 411 -10.02 -7.63 11.52
N THR A 412 -10.06 -6.67 10.59
CA THR A 412 -11.28 -5.93 10.25
C THR A 412 -12.33 -6.84 9.60
N SER A 413 -11.91 -7.79 8.75
CA SER A 413 -12.81 -8.73 8.10
C SER A 413 -13.45 -9.72 9.08
N ALA A 414 -12.70 -10.18 10.08
CA ALA A 414 -13.21 -11.07 11.13
C ALA A 414 -14.07 -10.35 12.20
N GLY A 415 -13.99 -9.01 12.27
CA GLY A 415 -14.77 -8.21 13.20
C GLY A 415 -14.53 -8.63 14.65
N ALA A 416 -15.60 -8.82 15.43
CA ALA A 416 -15.51 -9.18 16.86
C ALA A 416 -14.82 -10.53 17.12
N ARG A 417 -14.78 -11.44 16.13
CA ARG A 417 -14.23 -12.80 16.28
C ARG A 417 -12.79 -12.95 15.79
N TRP A 418 -12.08 -11.84 15.60
CA TRP A 418 -10.71 -11.84 15.06
C TRP A 418 -9.69 -12.62 15.92
N LEU A 419 -9.98 -12.85 17.20
CA LEU A 419 -9.16 -13.65 18.12
C LEU A 419 -9.37 -15.17 17.96
N GLU A 420 -10.48 -15.59 17.37
CA GLU A 420 -10.88 -17.00 17.28
C GLU A 420 -10.76 -17.53 15.86
N GLU A 421 -11.10 -16.70 14.87
CA GLU A 421 -11.19 -17.10 13.48
C GLU A 421 -9.99 -16.65 12.64
N GLY A 422 -9.77 -17.37 11.53
CA GLY A 422 -8.81 -17.00 10.50
C GLY A 422 -7.35 -17.05 10.96
N ILE A 423 -6.50 -16.35 10.22
CA ILE A 423 -5.06 -16.30 10.50
C ILE A 423 -4.75 -15.53 11.78
N THR A 424 -5.49 -14.45 12.05
CA THR A 424 -5.26 -13.59 13.22
C THR A 424 -5.52 -14.34 14.52
N GLY A 425 -6.57 -15.17 14.58
CA GLY A 425 -6.86 -16.00 15.75
C GLY A 425 -5.82 -17.11 15.96
N LYS A 426 -5.48 -17.85 14.90
CA LYS A 426 -4.43 -18.89 14.96
C LYS A 426 -3.09 -18.33 15.43
N TYR A 427 -2.70 -17.18 14.90
CA TYR A 427 -1.45 -16.52 15.29
C TYR A 427 -1.51 -15.95 16.70
N TYR A 428 -2.65 -15.39 17.12
CA TYR A 428 -2.88 -14.92 18.48
C TYR A 428 -2.68 -16.06 19.51
N MET A 429 -3.29 -17.23 19.27
CA MET A 429 -3.14 -18.39 20.16
C MET A 429 -1.66 -18.78 20.30
N TRP A 430 -0.94 -18.91 19.18
CA TRP A 430 0.50 -19.20 19.20
C TRP A 430 1.30 -18.15 19.98
N HIS A 431 1.01 -16.86 19.78
CA HIS A 431 1.71 -15.76 20.47
C HIS A 431 1.50 -15.79 21.98
N GLN A 432 0.28 -16.08 22.43
CA GLN A 432 -0.05 -16.22 23.85
C GLN A 432 0.63 -17.43 24.49
N ASP A 433 0.69 -18.55 23.77
CA ASP A 433 1.36 -19.76 24.24
C ASP A 433 2.85 -19.51 24.45
N ILE A 434 3.52 -18.90 23.48
CA ILE A 434 4.95 -18.57 23.56
C ILE A 434 5.24 -17.59 24.71
N LYS A 435 4.43 -16.54 24.85
CA LYS A 435 4.54 -15.61 25.99
C LYS A 435 4.39 -16.34 27.33
N THR A 436 3.42 -17.25 27.42
CA THR A 436 3.16 -18.02 28.64
C THR A 436 4.31 -18.97 28.96
N GLN A 437 4.89 -19.63 27.95
CA GLN A 437 6.05 -20.49 28.12
C GLN A 437 7.26 -19.70 28.62
N LYS A 438 7.54 -18.53 28.03
CA LYS A 438 8.63 -17.64 28.47
C LYS A 438 8.42 -17.16 29.91
N LYS A 439 7.19 -16.77 30.28
CA LYS A 439 6.84 -16.39 31.67
C LYS A 439 7.03 -17.54 32.67
N LYS A 440 6.84 -18.78 32.23
CA LYS A 440 7.06 -20.00 33.03
C LYS A 440 8.54 -20.43 33.08
N GLY A 441 9.46 -19.62 32.55
CA GLY A 441 10.90 -19.92 32.54
C GLY A 441 11.27 -21.08 31.62
N LYS A 442 10.41 -21.47 30.67
CA LYS A 442 10.75 -22.49 29.68
C LYS A 442 11.66 -21.91 28.61
N ASP A 443 12.59 -22.71 28.13
CA ASP A 443 13.45 -22.35 27.00
C ASP A 443 12.63 -22.20 25.72
N VAL A 444 12.43 -20.95 25.30
CA VAL A 444 11.78 -20.59 24.05
C VAL A 444 12.85 -20.31 23.01
N LYS A 445 12.92 -21.17 21.97
CA LYS A 445 13.91 -21.09 20.89
C LYS A 445 13.55 -20.06 19.80
N CYS A 446 12.91 -18.95 20.16
CA CYS A 446 12.58 -17.90 19.21
C CYS A 446 12.50 -16.52 19.87
N LYS A 447 12.65 -15.48 19.04
CA LYS A 447 12.51 -14.09 19.47
C LYS A 447 11.06 -13.82 19.87
N VAL A 448 10.84 -13.56 21.16
CA VAL A 448 9.50 -13.20 21.68
C VAL A 448 9.33 -11.70 21.63
N ILE A 449 8.56 -11.22 20.66
CA ILE A 449 8.17 -9.82 20.52
C ILE A 449 6.92 -9.59 21.39
N PRO A 450 6.95 -8.64 22.36
CA PRO A 450 5.83 -8.42 23.27
C PRO A 450 4.55 -7.97 22.57
N ASP A 451 4.61 -7.08 21.59
CA ASP A 451 3.43 -6.66 20.85
C ASP A 451 3.00 -7.75 19.84
N LEU A 452 1.69 -8.01 19.78
CA LEU A 452 1.13 -9.07 18.93
C LEU A 452 1.24 -8.74 17.45
N LYS A 453 0.89 -7.49 17.10
CA LYS A 453 0.87 -7.01 15.72
C LYS A 453 2.30 -6.90 15.21
N GLU A 454 3.20 -6.28 15.96
CA GLU A 454 4.62 -6.21 15.61
C GLU A 454 5.25 -7.61 15.47
N SER A 455 4.87 -8.55 16.34
CA SER A 455 5.32 -9.94 16.20
C SER A 455 4.87 -10.55 14.88
N PHE A 456 3.59 -10.36 14.51
CA PHE A 456 3.07 -10.85 13.24
C PHE A 456 3.78 -10.21 12.05
N VAL A 457 3.91 -8.89 12.05
CA VAL A 457 4.57 -8.13 10.98
C VAL A 457 6.01 -8.59 10.81
N PHE A 458 6.74 -8.76 11.91
CA PHE A 458 8.11 -9.27 11.88
C PHE A 458 8.22 -10.65 11.23
N HIS A 459 7.41 -11.63 11.68
CA HIS A 459 7.46 -12.97 11.10
C HIS A 459 6.96 -13.00 9.66
N PHE A 460 5.91 -12.24 9.31
CA PHE A 460 5.42 -12.17 7.94
C PHE A 460 6.51 -11.59 7.02
N LYS A 461 7.22 -10.53 7.45
CA LYS A 461 8.36 -10.01 6.69
C LYS A 461 9.42 -11.09 6.43
N GLN A 462 9.77 -11.88 7.45
CA GLN A 462 10.69 -13.02 7.29
C GLN A 462 10.12 -14.11 6.36
N TYR A 463 8.81 -14.34 6.37
CA TYR A 463 8.14 -15.25 5.46
C TYR A 463 8.33 -14.82 4.00
N LEU A 464 8.12 -13.54 3.71
CA LEU A 464 8.28 -12.99 2.36
C LEU A 464 9.74 -12.97 1.91
N LEU A 465 10.69 -12.59 2.77
CA LEU A 465 12.06 -12.37 2.34
C LEU A 465 12.92 -13.63 2.38
N GLU A 466 12.78 -14.44 3.44
CA GLU A 466 13.70 -15.53 3.76
C GLU A 466 13.09 -16.90 3.46
N GLU A 467 11.84 -17.14 3.87
CA GLU A 467 11.21 -18.46 3.69
C GLU A 467 10.95 -18.76 2.20
N ARG A 468 10.68 -17.74 1.37
CA ARG A 468 10.52 -17.91 -0.09
C ARG A 468 11.79 -18.45 -0.78
N ILE A 469 12.96 -18.26 -0.18
CA ILE A 469 14.25 -18.76 -0.69
C ILE A 469 14.80 -19.94 0.13
N ALA A 470 13.93 -20.64 0.87
CA ALA A 470 14.25 -21.79 1.73
C ALA A 470 15.17 -21.49 2.92
N ARG A 471 15.28 -20.22 3.35
CA ARG A 471 15.98 -19.86 4.60
C ARG A 471 15.00 -19.92 5.76
N ALA A 472 15.06 -21.03 6.51
CA ALA A 472 14.13 -21.35 7.59
C ALA A 472 14.32 -20.49 8.86
N LYS A 473 14.01 -19.20 8.79
CA LYS A 473 14.10 -18.24 9.92
C LYS A 473 12.89 -18.30 10.86
N LEU A 474 11.76 -18.85 10.42
CA LEU A 474 10.54 -18.88 11.23
C LEU A 474 10.50 -20.04 12.26
N PRO A 475 9.82 -19.85 13.40
CA PRO A 475 9.39 -20.95 14.24
C PRO A 475 8.52 -21.95 13.45
N LYS A 476 8.63 -23.24 13.79
CA LYS A 476 7.94 -24.32 13.07
C LYS A 476 6.43 -24.10 12.98
N GLU A 477 5.81 -23.71 14.09
CA GLU A 477 4.36 -23.48 14.19
C GLU A 477 3.94 -22.25 13.38
N VAL A 478 4.74 -21.17 13.39
CA VAL A 478 4.45 -19.95 12.61
C VAL A 478 4.53 -20.26 11.12
N ARG A 479 5.56 -21.00 10.69
CA ARG A 479 5.71 -21.45 9.29
C ARG A 479 4.48 -22.26 8.86
N GLN A 480 4.00 -23.18 9.70
CA GLN A 480 2.77 -23.94 9.42
C GLN A 480 1.53 -23.05 9.31
N ILE A 481 1.39 -22.05 10.20
CA ILE A 481 0.29 -21.09 10.12
C ILE A 481 0.35 -20.32 8.79
N PHE A 482 1.50 -19.80 8.40
CA PHE A 482 1.62 -19.02 7.17
C PHE A 482 1.47 -19.88 5.91
N TRP A 483 2.11 -21.05 5.85
CA TRP A 483 1.99 -21.98 4.71
C TRP A 483 0.54 -22.30 4.34
N LEU A 484 -0.32 -22.43 5.36
CA LEU A 484 -1.73 -22.80 5.18
C LEU A 484 -2.66 -21.62 4.93
N ASN A 485 -2.41 -20.45 5.53
CA ASN A 485 -3.33 -19.32 5.48
C ASN A 485 -2.84 -18.19 4.56
N ILE A 486 -1.59 -18.25 4.11
CA ILE A 486 -0.92 -17.35 3.16
C ILE A 486 -0.07 -18.22 2.23
N PRO A 487 -0.72 -19.09 1.44
CA PRO A 487 0.01 -20.05 0.63
C PRO A 487 0.85 -19.33 -0.42
N PHE A 488 2.12 -19.75 -0.56
CA PHE A 488 2.88 -19.43 -1.76
C PHE A 488 2.22 -20.03 -3.00
N ASP A 489 2.53 -19.48 -4.16
CA ASP A 489 2.16 -20.07 -5.43
C ASP A 489 2.73 -21.49 -5.58
N ARG A 490 2.12 -22.24 -6.49
CA ARG A 490 2.43 -23.67 -6.65
C ARG A 490 3.89 -23.90 -7.02
N LYS A 491 4.45 -23.09 -7.92
CA LYS A 491 5.83 -23.26 -8.39
C LYS A 491 6.79 -23.04 -7.23
N THR A 492 6.60 -21.97 -6.46
CA THR A 492 7.42 -21.72 -5.26
C THR A 492 7.30 -22.85 -4.24
N LYS A 493 6.10 -23.41 -4.01
CA LYS A 493 5.93 -24.53 -3.08
C LYS A 493 6.68 -25.80 -3.52
N GLU A 494 6.67 -26.10 -4.82
CA GLU A 494 7.41 -27.22 -5.42
C GLU A 494 8.92 -27.01 -5.25
N ASP A 495 9.43 -25.82 -5.61
CA ASP A 495 10.85 -25.46 -5.46
C ASP A 495 11.32 -25.54 -4.00
N LEU A 496 10.50 -25.07 -3.04
CA LEU A 496 10.82 -25.14 -1.62
C LEU A 496 10.85 -26.59 -1.11
N ALA A 497 9.96 -27.46 -1.61
CA ALA A 497 9.91 -28.85 -1.21
C ALA A 497 11.18 -29.63 -1.59
N GLU A 498 11.84 -29.25 -2.69
CA GLU A 498 13.12 -29.84 -3.12
C GLU A 498 14.29 -29.38 -2.23
N ARG A 499 14.25 -28.14 -1.75
CA ARG A 499 15.35 -27.50 -1.03
C ARG A 499 15.47 -27.88 0.45
N GLY A 500 14.46 -28.51 1.06
CA GLY A 500 14.55 -28.90 2.47
C GLY A 500 13.44 -29.81 3.00
N PHE A 501 13.82 -30.69 3.94
CA PHE A 501 12.91 -31.67 4.56
C PHE A 501 11.69 -31.02 5.24
N HIS A 502 11.85 -29.85 5.85
CA HIS A 502 10.76 -29.15 6.53
C HIS A 502 9.67 -28.70 5.55
N TYR A 503 10.06 -28.21 4.37
CA TYR A 503 9.13 -27.76 3.33
C TYR A 503 8.49 -28.93 2.59
N LYS A 504 9.25 -30.00 2.33
CA LYS A 504 8.71 -31.24 1.74
C LYS A 504 7.53 -31.79 2.54
N ASN A 505 7.66 -31.86 3.87
CA ASN A 505 6.57 -32.31 4.74
C ASN A 505 5.35 -31.38 4.69
N LEU A 506 5.55 -30.06 4.57
CA LEU A 506 4.44 -29.12 4.44
C LEU A 506 3.72 -29.30 3.11
N TRP A 507 4.46 -29.48 2.02
CA TRP A 507 3.93 -29.70 0.68
C TRP A 507 3.13 -31.01 0.59
N GLU A 508 3.68 -32.13 1.06
CA GLU A 508 2.97 -33.41 1.05
C GLU A 508 1.67 -33.38 1.86
N ASN A 509 1.67 -32.67 3.00
CA ASN A 509 0.46 -32.50 3.81
C ASN A 509 -0.58 -31.59 3.12
N ASP A 510 -0.13 -30.60 2.35
CA ASP A 510 -1.00 -29.73 1.55
C ASP A 510 -1.68 -30.52 0.43
N GLN A 511 -0.92 -31.36 -0.28
CA GLN A 511 -1.44 -32.26 -1.33
C GLN A 511 -2.51 -33.21 -0.80
N ARG A 512 -2.31 -33.78 0.41
CA ARG A 512 -3.30 -34.66 1.06
C ARG A 512 -4.58 -33.96 1.51
N ARG A 513 -4.58 -32.62 1.61
CA ARG A 513 -5.76 -31.83 1.98
C ARG A 513 -6.54 -31.34 0.77
N GLY A 514 -5.87 -31.19 -0.37
CA GLY A 514 -6.47 -30.77 -1.64
C GLY A 514 -7.04 -31.93 -2.46
N ALA A 515 -6.63 -33.17 -2.18
CA ALA A 515 -7.26 -34.42 -2.65
C ALA A 515 -8.38 -34.85 -1.69
#